data_AF-A0A8S3IUZ5-F1
#
_entry.id   AF-A0A8S3IUZ5-F1
#
_cell.length_a   1.000
_cell.length_b   1.000
_cell.length_c   1.000
_cell.angle_alpha   90.00
_cell.angle_beta   90.00
_cell.angle_gamma   90.00
#
_symmetry.space_group_name_H-M   'P 1'
#
loop_
_entity.id
_entity.type
_entity.pdbx_description
1 polymer ?
#
loop_
_entity_poly.entity_id
_entity_poly.type
_entity_poly.pdbx_seq_one_letter_code
_entity_poly.pdbx_strand_id
1 'polypeptide(L)'
;MSSASMQLVAAKCPTDELSFTNSAVINEKDIDPKHVRHIELSSSITNTKFIFTIIKYGSMSQGKIGFNTLQRRWAGIELDRPYQIRPYVFDKNIQSIATLILEVDFLNKKNTTADPYDSDKMAIEFLQQYIDHAFSVGQC
;
A
#
# COMPACT_ATOMS: atom_id res chain seq x y z
N MET A 1 24.16 3.10 0.72
CA MET A 1 24.05 3.35 -0.73
C MET A 1 22.84 4.23 -0.96
N SER A 2 23.01 5.43 -1.53
CA SER A 2 21.88 6.32 -1.83
C SER A 2 21.01 5.64 -2.87
N SER A 3 19.85 5.13 -2.47
CA SER A 3 18.89 4.60 -3.42
C SER A 3 18.31 5.80 -4.19
N ALA A 4 18.52 5.83 -5.50
CA ALA A 4 18.09 6.94 -6.34
C ALA A 4 16.57 7.14 -6.21
N SER A 5 16.15 8.38 -5.95
CA SER A 5 14.74 8.76 -5.97
C SER A 5 14.25 8.88 -7.41
N MET A 6 13.04 8.39 -7.67
CA MET A 6 12.36 8.54 -8.95
C MET A 6 11.04 9.29 -8.78
N GLN A 7 10.52 9.80 -9.88
CA GLN A 7 9.22 10.46 -9.90
C GLN A 7 8.24 9.60 -10.70
N LEU A 8 7.13 9.21 -10.07
CA LEU A 8 6.05 8.47 -10.71
C LEU A 8 4.76 9.27 -10.61
N VAL A 9 3.90 9.14 -11.62
CA VAL A 9 2.59 9.79 -11.65
C VAL A 9 1.55 8.88 -11.00
N ALA A 10 0.82 9.40 -10.01
CA ALA A 10 -0.23 8.65 -9.34
C ALA A 10 -1.37 8.32 -10.31
N ALA A 11 -1.82 7.08 -10.26
CA ALA A 11 -2.87 6.53 -11.09
C ALA A 11 -3.84 5.69 -10.26
N LYS A 12 -4.97 5.33 -10.87
CA LYS A 12 -5.92 4.40 -10.26
C LYS A 12 -5.31 3.00 -10.21
N CYS A 13 -5.63 2.24 -9.16
CA CYS A 13 -5.42 0.80 -9.14
C CYS A 13 -6.07 0.17 -10.39
N PRO A 14 -5.37 -0.70 -11.13
CA PRO A 14 -5.85 -1.16 -12.43
C PRO A 14 -6.96 -2.22 -12.34
N THR A 15 -7.11 -2.91 -11.21
CA THR A 15 -8.17 -3.92 -11.00
C THR A 15 -8.73 -3.88 -9.57
N ASP A 16 -9.94 -4.41 -9.41
CA ASP A 16 -10.56 -4.55 -8.09
C ASP A 16 -9.84 -5.58 -7.22
N GLU A 17 -9.39 -6.69 -7.81
CA GLU A 17 -8.60 -7.72 -7.11
C GLU A 17 -7.33 -7.12 -6.47
N LEU A 18 -6.59 -6.31 -7.23
CA LEU A 18 -5.39 -5.64 -6.72
C LEU A 18 -5.72 -4.60 -5.64
N SER A 19 -6.95 -4.08 -5.61
CA SER A 19 -7.36 -3.12 -4.58
C SER A 19 -7.45 -3.75 -3.19
N PHE A 20 -7.65 -5.07 -3.09
CA PHE A 20 -7.64 -5.82 -1.83
C PHE A 20 -6.23 -6.20 -1.35
N THR A 21 -5.18 -5.91 -2.12
CA THR A 21 -3.80 -6.28 -1.73
C THR A 21 -3.15 -5.27 -0.79
N ASN A 22 -3.77 -4.11 -0.57
CA ASN A 22 -3.17 -2.97 0.14
C ASN A 22 -1.76 -2.58 -0.36
N SER A 23 -1.41 -2.94 -1.60
CA SER A 23 -0.13 -2.61 -2.21
C SER A 23 -0.26 -1.45 -3.19
N ALA A 24 0.83 -0.72 -3.40
CA ALA A 24 0.97 0.20 -4.51
C ALA A 24 1.34 -0.59 -5.77
N VAL A 25 0.59 -0.39 -6.85
CA VAL A 25 0.73 -1.19 -8.07
C VAL A 25 1.74 -0.53 -9.00
N ILE A 26 2.78 -1.27 -9.39
CA ILE A 26 3.90 -0.74 -10.17
C ILE A 26 4.10 -1.51 -11.49
N ASN A 27 4.76 -0.85 -12.44
CA ASN A 27 5.35 -1.51 -13.59
C ASN A 27 6.77 -1.98 -13.23
N GLU A 28 7.11 -3.23 -13.57
CA GLU A 28 8.41 -3.83 -13.23
C GLU A 28 9.62 -3.16 -13.93
N LYS A 29 9.37 -2.36 -14.98
CA LYS A 29 10.41 -1.56 -15.65
C LYS A 29 10.78 -0.30 -14.87
N ASP A 30 9.91 0.18 -13.98
CA ASP A 30 10.18 1.35 -13.14
C ASP A 30 10.86 0.93 -11.83
N ILE A 31 10.36 -0.14 -11.20
CA ILE A 31 10.89 -0.67 -9.94
C ILE A 31 10.93 -2.20 -10.06
N ASP A 32 12.10 -2.80 -9.88
CA ASP A 32 12.22 -4.26 -9.82
C ASP A 32 11.76 -4.79 -8.45
N PRO A 33 10.60 -5.48 -8.35
CA PRO A 33 10.08 -5.98 -7.09
C PRO A 33 10.91 -7.11 -6.49
N LYS A 34 11.85 -7.71 -7.24
CA LYS A 34 12.80 -8.70 -6.70
C LYS A 34 13.80 -8.06 -5.72
N HIS A 35 14.07 -6.76 -5.89
CA HIS A 35 15.05 -6.03 -5.12
C HIS A 35 14.42 -4.97 -4.20
N VAL A 36 13.23 -4.48 -4.54
CA VAL A 36 12.52 -3.47 -3.77
C VAL A 36 11.15 -4.01 -3.38
N ARG A 37 10.90 -4.18 -2.08
CA ARG A 37 9.59 -4.63 -1.58
C ARG A 37 8.70 -3.49 -1.09
N HIS A 38 9.33 -2.44 -0.55
CA HIS A 38 8.62 -1.28 -0.02
C HIS A 38 9.16 -0.01 -0.63
N ILE A 39 8.31 1.00 -0.67
CA ILE A 39 8.65 2.35 -1.11
C ILE A 39 8.23 3.37 -0.07
N GLU A 40 8.98 4.46 0.01
CA GLU A 40 8.57 5.71 0.62
C GLU A 40 8.03 6.61 -0.50
N LEU A 41 6.77 7.01 -0.36
CA LEU A 41 6.12 8.03 -1.17
C LEU A 41 6.14 9.35 -0.40
N SER A 42 6.56 10.43 -1.06
CA SER A 42 6.53 11.77 -0.49
C SER A 42 5.96 12.78 -1.48
N SER A 43 5.13 13.68 -0.97
CA SER A 43 4.69 14.88 -1.70
C SER A 43 5.74 15.97 -1.54
N SER A 44 6.05 16.68 -2.64
CA SER A 44 6.95 17.83 -2.62
C SER A 44 6.42 19.01 -1.81
N ILE A 45 5.11 19.02 -1.50
CA ILE A 45 4.44 20.15 -0.83
C ILE A 45 4.38 19.94 0.68
N THR A 46 3.92 18.77 1.13
CA THR A 46 3.65 18.52 2.56
C THR A 46 4.83 17.90 3.30
N ASN A 47 5.86 17.44 2.56
CA ASN A 47 7.00 16.66 3.06
C ASN A 47 6.59 15.44 3.94
N THR A 48 5.32 15.05 3.87
CA THR A 48 4.78 13.90 4.58
C THR A 48 5.17 12.64 3.82
N LYS A 49 5.58 11.62 4.56
CA LYS A 49 6.09 10.37 4.03
C LYS A 49 5.11 9.25 4.32
N PHE A 50 4.82 8.44 3.32
CA PHE A 50 3.96 7.27 3.41
C PHE A 50 4.72 6.06 2.90
N ILE A 51 4.70 4.96 3.65
CA ILE A 51 5.37 3.74 3.24
C ILE A 51 4.32 2.77 2.69
N PHE A 52 4.58 2.22 1.51
CA PHE A 52 3.72 1.23 0.88
C PHE A 52 4.53 -0.01 0.53
N THR A 53 3.92 -1.19 0.67
CA THR A 53 4.36 -2.41 -0.03
C THR A 53 3.99 -2.28 -1.50
N ILE A 54 4.82 -2.81 -2.39
CA ILE A 54 4.57 -2.78 -3.83
C ILE A 54 4.19 -4.14 -4.39
N ILE A 55 3.38 -4.13 -5.44
CA ILE A 55 3.07 -5.31 -6.25
C ILE A 55 3.21 -4.96 -7.73
N LYS A 56 3.85 -5.84 -8.51
CA LYS A 56 3.97 -5.63 -9.95
C LYS A 56 2.71 -6.05 -10.68
N TYR A 57 2.37 -5.32 -11.73
CA TYR A 57 1.30 -5.68 -12.63
C TYR A 57 1.67 -5.31 -14.08
N GLY A 58 1.65 -6.31 -14.97
CA GLY A 58 2.16 -6.15 -16.34
C GLY A 58 1.40 -5.12 -17.19
N SER A 59 0.13 -4.87 -16.89
CA SER A 59 -0.68 -3.85 -17.59
C SER A 59 -0.62 -2.48 -16.93
N MET A 60 0.13 -2.30 -15.84
CA MET A 60 0.37 -0.98 -15.28
C MET A 60 1.21 -0.15 -16.25
N SER A 61 0.82 1.08 -16.56
CA SER A 61 1.61 1.93 -17.47
C SER A 61 2.94 2.32 -16.83
N GLN A 62 4.02 2.27 -17.60
CA GLN A 62 5.33 2.74 -17.16
C GLN A 62 5.29 4.24 -16.81
N GLY A 63 6.04 4.64 -15.78
CA GLY A 63 6.06 6.00 -15.23
C GLY A 63 4.85 6.32 -14.34
N LYS A 64 3.98 5.34 -14.06
CA LYS A 64 2.80 5.48 -13.20
C LYS A 64 2.82 4.50 -12.03
N ILE A 65 2.16 4.89 -10.95
CA ILE A 65 1.97 4.06 -9.76
C ILE A 65 0.49 4.06 -9.33
N GLY A 66 -0.06 2.86 -9.15
CA GLY A 66 -1.49 2.64 -8.95
C GLY A 66 -1.84 2.58 -7.48
N PHE A 67 -2.86 3.33 -7.08
CA PHE A 67 -3.39 3.32 -5.72
C PHE A 67 -4.90 3.09 -5.73
N ASN A 68 -5.40 2.31 -4.78
CA ASN A 68 -6.83 2.16 -4.56
C ASN A 68 -7.42 3.44 -3.91
N THR A 69 -8.75 3.51 -3.80
CA THR A 69 -9.43 4.72 -3.31
C THR A 69 -9.20 4.99 -1.81
N LEU A 70 -8.95 3.96 -1.01
CA LEU A 70 -8.69 4.11 0.43
C LEU A 70 -7.28 4.66 0.68
N GLN A 71 -6.27 4.04 0.07
CA GLN A 71 -4.88 4.50 0.07
C GLN A 71 -4.76 5.97 -0.35
N ARG A 72 -5.46 6.38 -1.42
CA ARG A 72 -5.44 7.79 -1.87
C ARG A 72 -6.07 8.73 -0.86
N ARG A 73 -7.18 8.35 -0.22
CA ARG A 73 -7.83 9.18 0.80
C ARG A 73 -6.96 9.31 2.04
N TRP A 74 -6.39 8.20 2.50
CA TRP A 74 -5.49 8.18 3.65
C TRP A 74 -4.26 9.07 3.45
N ALA A 75 -3.57 8.91 2.31
CA ALA A 75 -2.31 9.59 2.05
C ALA A 75 -2.46 10.94 1.33
N GLY A 76 -3.69 11.40 1.05
CA GLY A 76 -3.93 12.63 0.29
C GLY A 76 -3.35 12.59 -1.13
N ILE A 77 -3.44 11.44 -1.80
CA ILE A 77 -2.89 11.24 -3.14
C ILE A 77 -3.88 11.71 -4.20
N GLU A 78 -3.48 12.70 -4.98
CA GLU A 78 -4.20 13.18 -6.15
C GLU A 78 -3.79 12.39 -7.40
N LEU A 79 -4.76 12.00 -8.20
CA LEU A 79 -4.50 11.35 -9.49
C LEU A 79 -3.84 12.31 -10.46
N ASP A 80 -3.04 11.76 -11.38
CA ASP A 80 -2.33 12.49 -12.43
C ASP A 80 -1.35 13.56 -11.89
N ARG A 81 -0.99 13.47 -10.61
CA ARG A 81 0.08 14.25 -9.98
C ARG A 81 1.35 13.42 -9.82
N PRO A 82 2.53 14.04 -9.93
CA PRO A 82 3.78 13.35 -9.70
C PRO A 82 4.15 13.30 -8.21
N TYR A 83 4.66 12.16 -7.76
CA TYR A 83 5.16 11.94 -6.40
C TYR A 83 6.60 11.44 -6.43
N GLN A 84 7.36 11.80 -5.40
CA GLN A 84 8.73 11.32 -5.22
C GLN A 84 8.70 9.97 -4.53
N ILE A 85 9.30 8.98 -5.19
CA ILE A 85 9.31 7.58 -4.76
C ILE A 85 10.75 7.15 -4.50
N ARG A 86 10.97 6.51 -3.35
CA ARG A 86 12.27 5.96 -2.96
C ARG A 86 12.09 4.54 -2.45
N PRO A 87 12.96 3.59 -2.82
CA PRO A 87 13.01 2.29 -2.14
C PRO A 87 13.18 2.47 -0.63
N TYR A 88 12.39 1.71 0.13
CA TYR A 88 12.41 1.73 1.58
C TYR A 88 12.74 0.34 2.11
N VAL A 89 13.63 0.28 3.09
CA VAL A 89 14.04 -0.96 3.75
C VAL A 89 13.84 -0.79 5.24
N PHE A 90 13.00 -1.64 5.83
CA PHE A 90 12.78 -1.66 7.27
C PHE A 90 13.98 -2.26 8.01
N ASP A 91 14.34 -1.67 9.14
CA ASP A 91 15.17 -2.33 10.14
C ASP A 91 14.34 -3.36 10.90
N LYS A 92 14.51 -4.63 10.56
CA LYS A 92 13.72 -5.73 11.12
C LYS A 92 13.91 -5.90 12.63
N ASN A 93 14.95 -5.36 13.23
CA ASN A 93 15.17 -5.47 14.67
C ASN A 93 14.23 -4.56 15.48
N ILE A 94 13.77 -3.47 14.89
CA ILE A 94 13.00 -2.42 15.59
C ILE A 94 11.69 -2.04 14.87
N GLN A 95 11.50 -2.44 13.62
CA GLN A 95 10.32 -2.11 12.82
C GLN A 95 9.51 -3.33 12.39
N SER A 96 9.72 -4.47 13.05
CA SER A 96 8.83 -5.63 12.92
C SER A 96 7.58 -5.44 13.79
N ILE A 97 6.42 -5.78 13.25
CA ILE A 97 5.15 -5.63 13.96
C ILE A 97 4.95 -6.85 14.88
N ALA A 98 4.96 -6.62 16.19
CA ALA A 98 4.65 -7.65 17.19
C ALA A 98 3.15 -7.74 17.49
N THR A 99 2.46 -6.60 17.49
CA THR A 99 1.01 -6.53 17.73
C THR A 99 0.43 -5.42 16.87
N LEU A 100 -0.67 -5.72 16.19
CA LEU A 100 -1.44 -4.79 15.37
C LEU A 100 -2.88 -4.82 15.86
N ILE A 101 -3.42 -3.67 16.21
CA ILE A 101 -4.82 -3.51 16.60
C ILE A 101 -5.55 -2.88 15.41
N LEU A 102 -6.60 -3.54 14.95
CA LEU A 102 -7.39 -3.11 13.79
C LEU A 102 -8.81 -2.78 14.23
N GLU A 103 -9.30 -1.62 13.78
CA GLU A 103 -10.73 -1.29 13.82
C GLU A 103 -11.34 -1.72 12.48
N VAL A 104 -12.41 -2.53 12.53
CA VAL A 104 -13.02 -3.14 11.35
C VAL A 104 -14.51 -2.86 11.33
N ASP A 105 -15.02 -2.45 10.17
CA ASP A 105 -16.45 -2.25 9.90
C ASP A 105 -16.75 -2.68 8.44
N PHE A 106 -18.04 -2.84 8.12
CA PHE A 106 -18.48 -3.13 6.78
C PHE A 106 -18.18 -1.96 5.84
N LEU A 107 -17.36 -2.21 4.81
CA LEU A 107 -17.01 -1.21 3.81
C LEU A 107 -18.25 -0.66 3.07
N ASN A 108 -19.23 -1.52 2.79
CA ASN A 108 -20.50 -1.13 2.19
C ASN A 108 -21.65 -1.28 3.19
N LYS A 109 -22.15 -0.14 3.69
CA LYS A 109 -23.24 -0.09 4.66
C LYS A 109 -24.58 -0.66 4.16
N LYS A 110 -24.74 -0.88 2.85
CA LYS A 110 -25.93 -1.56 2.29
C LYS A 110 -25.88 -3.08 2.39
N ASN A 111 -24.68 -3.65 2.59
CA ASN A 111 -24.43 -5.08 2.64
C ASN A 111 -23.98 -5.50 4.05
N THR A 112 -24.64 -4.98 5.08
CA THR A 112 -24.38 -5.38 6.46
C THR A 112 -25.15 -6.66 6.79
N THR A 113 -24.59 -7.46 7.69
CA THR A 113 -25.28 -8.60 8.29
C THR A 113 -25.05 -8.57 9.80
N ALA A 114 -25.96 -9.21 10.54
CA ALA A 114 -25.82 -9.46 11.97
C ALA A 114 -25.14 -10.80 12.27
N ASP A 115 -24.71 -11.53 11.23
CA ASP A 115 -24.01 -12.80 11.40
C ASP A 115 -22.72 -12.59 12.20
N PRO A 116 -22.39 -13.51 13.13
CA PRO A 116 -21.16 -13.42 13.89
C PRO A 116 -19.94 -13.70 13.00
N TYR A 117 -18.91 -12.88 13.14
CA TYR A 117 -17.61 -13.09 12.51
C TYR A 117 -16.60 -13.61 13.53
N ASP A 118 -15.88 -14.66 13.15
CA ASP A 118 -14.85 -15.27 13.99
C ASP A 118 -13.53 -14.48 13.85
N SER A 119 -13.21 -13.67 14.86
CA SER A 119 -12.04 -12.79 14.85
C SER A 119 -10.71 -13.55 14.77
N ASP A 120 -10.64 -14.77 15.31
CA ASP A 120 -9.42 -15.57 15.28
C ASP A 120 -9.16 -16.08 13.85
N LYS A 121 -10.21 -16.52 13.16
CA LYS A 121 -10.11 -16.87 11.73
C LYS A 121 -9.75 -15.67 10.87
N MET A 122 -10.37 -14.51 11.11
CA MET A 122 -10.04 -13.28 10.40
C MET A 122 -8.58 -12.88 10.60
N ALA A 123 -8.05 -13.01 11.82
CA ALA A 123 -6.65 -12.70 12.12
C ALA A 123 -5.69 -13.64 11.36
N ILE A 124 -6.02 -14.94 11.28
CA ILE A 124 -5.24 -15.91 10.51
C ILE A 124 -5.24 -15.56 9.02
N GLU A 125 -6.41 -15.30 8.43
CA GLU A 125 -6.53 -14.92 7.02
C GLU A 125 -5.81 -13.59 6.73
N PHE A 126 -5.96 -12.61 7.61
CA PHE A 126 -5.28 -11.32 7.50
C PHE A 126 -3.76 -11.51 7.48
N LEU A 127 -3.21 -12.31 8.41
CA LEU A 127 -1.77 -12.56 8.47
C LEU A 127 -1.26 -13.30 7.22
N GLN A 128 -2.03 -14.27 6.71
CA GLN A 128 -1.68 -15.00 5.49
C GLN A 128 -1.66 -14.08 4.26
N GLN A 129 -2.64 -13.18 4.16
CA GLN A 129 -2.78 -12.27 3.03
C GLN A 129 -1.74 -11.14 3.05
N TYR A 130 -1.44 -10.60 4.24
CA TYR A 130 -0.61 -9.41 4.41
C TYR A 130 0.73 -9.69 5.09
N ILE A 131 1.26 -10.89 4.92
CA ILE A 131 2.62 -11.20 5.37
C ILE A 131 3.62 -10.24 4.72
N ASP A 132 4.62 -9.81 5.50
CA ASP A 132 5.63 -8.83 5.09
C ASP A 132 5.05 -7.53 4.49
N HIS A 133 3.84 -7.10 4.90
CA HIS A 133 3.30 -5.80 4.52
C HIS A 133 3.71 -4.67 5.46
N ALA A 134 3.88 -3.48 4.89
CA ALA A 134 4.03 -2.25 5.64
C ALA A 134 2.66 -1.77 6.13
N PHE A 135 2.55 -1.48 7.42
CA PHE A 135 1.39 -0.84 8.03
C PHE A 135 1.80 0.41 8.81
N SER A 136 0.93 1.41 8.86
CA SER A 136 1.12 2.64 9.62
C SER A 136 -0.08 2.93 10.52
N VAL A 137 0.16 3.57 11.66
CA VAL A 137 -0.92 4.02 12.55
C VAL A 137 -1.82 5.00 11.79
N GLY A 138 -3.13 4.76 11.82
CA GLY A 138 -4.13 5.58 11.14
C GLY A 138 -4.29 5.30 9.63
N GLN A 139 -3.65 4.25 9.10
CA GLN A 139 -3.88 3.78 7.73
C GLN A 139 -5.29 3.20 7.56
N CYS A 140 -5.96 3.58 6.47
CA CYS A 140 -7.27 3.07 6.07
C CYS A 140 -7.37 2.76 4.58
#